data_AF-A0A6J5YU70-F1
#
_entry.id   AF-A0A6J5YU70-F1
#
_cell.length_a   1.000
_cell.length_b   1.000
_cell.length_c   1.000
_cell.angle_alpha   90.00
_cell.angle_beta   90.00
_cell.angle_gamma   90.00
#
_symmetry.space_group_name_H-M   'P 1'
#
loop_
_entity.id
_entity.type
_entity.pdbx_description
1 polymer ?
#
loop_
_entity_poly.entity_id
_entity_poly.type
_entity_poly.pdbx_seq_one_letter_code
_entity_poly.pdbx_strand_id
1 'polypeptide(L)'
;MGRQQAFHAAQRIGSVDVIVASPLVRAFETAQIISSQIGVGPIVIDPDLMERDAGEWEGLTRSEIETDWPGYLGHDKWPPGYELHDELLIRTRAALDRIHVEYEGADVLVLTHGGVIGTLEVQHSEQWQRMPNLGGRVFVHHGDRLEIGERVVLVEDDEITIPDQI
;
A
#
# COMPACT_ATOMS: atom_id res chain seq x y z
N MET A 1 3.14 13.08 13.99
CA MET A 1 4.09 12.70 12.92
C MET A 1 3.35 12.38 11.63
N GLY A 2 2.52 11.33 11.54
CA GLY A 2 1.85 10.94 10.28
C GLY A 2 1.11 12.06 9.52
N ARG A 3 0.32 12.90 10.19
CA ARG A 3 -0.40 14.02 9.52
C ARG A 3 0.52 15.09 8.92
N GLN A 4 1.65 15.36 9.57
CA GLN A 4 2.62 16.36 9.13
C GLN A 4 3.47 15.83 7.99
N GLN A 5 3.84 14.55 8.06
CA GLN A 5 4.50 13.84 6.97
C GLN A 5 3.61 13.78 5.72
N ALA A 6 2.30 13.53 5.86
CA ALA A 6 1.36 13.57 4.74
C ALA A 6 1.27 14.95 4.06
N PHE A 7 1.52 16.04 4.80
CA PHE A 7 1.62 17.39 4.25
C PHE A 7 2.87 17.60 3.41
N HIS A 8 4.02 17.12 3.89
CA HIS A 8 5.26 17.16 3.09
C HIS A 8 5.17 16.26 1.85
N ALA A 9 4.51 15.11 1.98
CA ALA A 9 4.29 14.19 0.88
C ALA A 9 3.52 14.82 -0.29
N ALA A 10 2.48 15.61 -0.01
CA ALA A 10 1.70 16.30 -1.03
C ALA A 10 2.53 17.25 -1.90
N GLN A 11 3.65 17.79 -1.40
CA GLN A 11 4.53 18.67 -2.16
C GLN A 11 5.46 17.92 -3.13
N ARG A 12 5.60 16.61 -2.94
CA ARG A 12 6.43 15.73 -3.77
C ARG A 12 5.62 14.87 -4.73
N ILE A 13 4.33 14.69 -4.44
CA ILE A 13 3.38 14.12 -5.38
C ILE A 13 3.27 15.12 -6.54
N GLY A 14 3.53 14.63 -7.76
CA GLY A 14 3.33 15.41 -8.98
C GLY A 14 1.85 15.76 -9.20
N SER A 15 1.50 16.26 -10.38
CA SER A 15 0.08 16.38 -10.75
C SER A 15 -0.53 14.99 -10.81
N VAL A 16 -1.68 14.81 -10.16
CA VAL A 16 -2.50 13.60 -10.26
C VAL A 16 -3.94 14.04 -10.54
N ASP A 17 -4.68 13.23 -11.29
CA ASP A 17 -6.05 13.54 -11.70
C ASP A 17 -7.08 12.93 -10.74
N VAL A 18 -6.73 11.80 -10.12
CA VAL A 18 -7.65 11.00 -9.30
C VAL A 18 -6.94 10.51 -8.04
N ILE A 19 -7.68 10.44 -6.94
CA ILE A 19 -7.23 9.83 -5.69
C ILE A 19 -8.14 8.66 -5.35
N VAL A 20 -7.55 7.46 -5.24
CA VAL A 20 -8.21 6.25 -4.77
C VAL A 20 -7.55 5.82 -3.46
N ALA A 21 -8.33 5.41 -2.47
CA ALA A 21 -7.80 5.04 -1.16
C ALA A 21 -8.46 3.78 -0.61
N SER A 22 -7.71 3.01 0.18
CA SER A 22 -8.32 1.97 1.01
C SER A 22 -9.23 2.60 2.08
N PRO A 23 -10.33 1.93 2.48
CA PRO A 23 -11.22 2.41 3.53
C PRO A 23 -10.60 2.42 4.93
N LEU A 24 -9.44 1.79 5.15
CA LEU A 24 -8.78 1.79 6.44
C LEU A 24 -8.35 3.22 6.83
N VAL A 25 -8.68 3.61 8.06
CA VAL A 25 -8.55 4.98 8.60
C VAL A 25 -7.18 5.61 8.29
N ARG A 26 -6.08 4.87 8.51
CA ARG A 26 -4.73 5.38 8.25
C ARG A 26 -4.49 5.82 6.80
N ALA A 27 -4.97 5.04 5.83
CA ALA A 27 -4.83 5.33 4.41
C ALA A 27 -5.80 6.45 4.00
N PHE A 28 -7.04 6.38 4.47
CA PHE A 28 -8.06 7.38 4.15
C PHE A 28 -7.75 8.76 4.73
N GLU A 29 -7.29 8.87 5.97
CA GLU A 29 -6.85 10.13 6.57
C GLU A 29 -5.67 10.74 5.80
N THR A 30 -4.74 9.90 5.33
CA THR A 30 -3.62 10.34 4.49
C THR A 30 -4.13 10.89 3.16
N ALA A 31 -5.06 10.18 2.51
CA ALA A 31 -5.69 10.62 1.28
C ALA A 31 -6.43 11.95 1.46
N GLN A 32 -7.16 12.14 2.56
CA GLN A 32 -7.85 13.40 2.88
C GLN A 32 -6.88 14.58 3.02
N ILE A 33 -5.77 14.37 3.73
CA ILE A 33 -4.75 15.41 3.93
C ILE A 33 -4.14 15.82 2.59
N ILE A 34 -3.77 14.85 1.75
CA ILE A 34 -3.18 15.09 0.42
C ILE A 34 -4.20 15.76 -0.51
N SER A 35 -5.40 15.19 -0.63
CA SER A 35 -6.53 15.72 -1.43
C SER A 35 -6.79 17.20 -1.13
N SER A 36 -6.85 17.57 0.15
CA SER A 36 -7.09 18.96 0.56
C SER A 36 -5.98 19.94 0.15
N GLN A 37 -4.74 19.45 0.00
CA GLN A 37 -3.59 20.29 -0.34
C GLN A 37 -3.42 20.45 -1.85
N ILE A 38 -3.60 19.37 -2.60
CA ILE A 38 -3.44 19.39 -4.06
C ILE A 38 -4.73 19.79 -4.80
N GLY A 39 -5.86 19.85 -4.09
CA GLY A 39 -7.14 20.27 -4.66
C GLY A 39 -7.82 19.22 -5.55
N VAL A 40 -7.47 17.95 -5.40
CA VAL A 40 -8.00 16.82 -6.20
C VAL A 40 -9.01 16.04 -5.37
N GLY A 41 -10.21 15.81 -5.91
CA GLY A 41 -11.25 15.02 -5.27
C GLY A 41 -12.53 14.94 -6.11
N PRO A 42 -13.53 14.15 -5.68
CA PRO A 42 -13.60 13.41 -4.41
C PRO A 42 -12.63 12.22 -4.34
N ILE A 43 -12.31 11.77 -3.12
CA ILE A 43 -11.54 10.54 -2.90
C ILE A 43 -12.45 9.35 -3.16
N VAL A 44 -12.00 8.46 -4.05
CA VAL A 44 -12.67 7.19 -4.35
C VAL A 44 -12.21 6.14 -3.37
N ILE A 45 -13.12 5.32 -2.85
CA ILE A 45 -12.80 4.27 -1.89
C ILE A 45 -12.91 2.92 -2.56
N ASP A 46 -11.84 2.13 -2.44
CA ASP A 46 -11.82 0.75 -2.93
C ASP A 46 -11.39 -0.21 -1.79
N PRO A 47 -12.29 -1.09 -1.31
CA PRO A 47 -11.99 -2.11 -0.30
C PRO A 47 -10.88 -3.08 -0.70
N ASP A 48 -10.69 -3.34 -2.00
CA ASP A 48 -9.67 -4.27 -2.46
C ASP A 48 -8.24 -3.71 -2.32
N LEU A 49 -8.11 -2.44 -1.91
CA LEU A 49 -6.84 -1.79 -1.54
C LEU A 49 -6.50 -1.90 -0.05
N MET A 50 -7.31 -2.61 0.75
CA MET A 50 -7.03 -2.82 2.18
C MET A 50 -5.72 -3.57 2.40
N GLU A 51 -5.10 -3.39 3.56
CA GLU A 51 -3.93 -4.21 3.92
C GLU A 51 -4.33 -5.68 4.03
N ARG A 52 -3.34 -6.55 3.95
CA ARG A 52 -3.48 -7.97 4.24
C ARG A 52 -4.24 -8.19 5.55
N ASP A 53 -5.23 -9.09 5.53
CA ASP A 53 -5.79 -9.63 6.76
C ASP A 53 -4.78 -10.58 7.39
N ALA A 54 -4.21 -10.20 8.52
CA ALA A 54 -3.19 -10.99 9.21
C ALA A 54 -3.80 -12.00 10.20
N GLY A 55 -5.14 -12.08 10.31
CA GLY A 55 -5.83 -12.94 11.26
C GLY A 55 -5.35 -12.69 12.68
N GLU A 56 -4.96 -13.76 13.38
CA GLU A 56 -4.46 -13.69 14.76
C GLU A 56 -3.14 -12.90 14.91
N TRP A 57 -2.47 -12.56 13.81
CA TRP A 57 -1.23 -11.78 13.84
C TRP A 57 -1.42 -10.27 13.75
N GLU A 58 -2.65 -9.77 13.57
CA GLU A 58 -2.91 -8.34 13.51
C GLU A 58 -2.42 -7.60 14.77
N GLY A 59 -1.59 -6.58 14.57
CA GLY A 59 -1.03 -5.74 15.62
C GLY A 59 0.18 -6.33 16.35
N LEU A 60 0.57 -7.56 16.04
CA LEU A 60 1.72 -8.22 16.66
C LEU A 60 3.02 -7.82 15.97
N THR A 61 4.07 -7.69 16.75
CA THR A 61 5.44 -7.63 16.25
C THR A 61 5.90 -9.02 15.80
N ARG A 62 6.93 -9.07 14.95
CA ARG A 62 7.54 -10.34 14.55
C ARG A 62 8.10 -11.13 15.74
N SER A 63 8.56 -10.43 16.79
CA SER A 63 9.04 -11.06 18.03
C SER A 63 7.92 -11.71 18.83
N GLU A 64 6.75 -11.07 18.89
CA GLU A 64 5.56 -11.64 19.54
C GLU A 64 5.07 -12.86 18.75
N ILE A 65 5.01 -12.76 17.42
CA ILE A 65 4.65 -13.89 16.56
C ILE A 65 5.60 -15.08 16.76
N GLU A 66 6.92 -14.86 16.79
CA GLU A 66 7.88 -15.95 17.01
C GLU A 66 7.79 -16.55 18.42
N THR A 67 7.27 -15.80 19.40
CA THR A 67 7.05 -16.29 20.77
C THR A 67 5.87 -17.25 20.84
N ASP A 68 4.75 -16.87 20.23
CA ASP A 68 3.50 -17.63 20.31
C ASP A 68 3.35 -18.68 19.17
N TRP A 69 4.02 -18.45 18.03
CA TRP A 69 4.08 -19.33 16.85
C TRP A 69 5.52 -19.57 16.37
N PRO A 70 6.37 -20.24 17.17
CA PRO A 70 7.78 -20.41 16.85
C PRO A 70 8.00 -21.11 15.51
N GLY A 71 8.82 -20.49 14.66
CA GLY A 71 9.20 -20.95 13.33
C GLY A 71 8.15 -20.73 12.24
N TYR A 72 6.96 -20.20 12.53
CA TYR A 72 5.92 -20.03 11.50
C TYR A 72 6.38 -19.07 10.39
N LEU A 73 7.01 -17.95 10.77
CA LEU A 73 7.54 -16.95 9.84
C LEU A 73 8.59 -17.49 8.86
N GLY A 74 9.23 -18.62 9.18
CA GLY A 74 10.28 -19.24 8.37
C GLY A 74 9.86 -20.51 7.61
N HIS A 75 8.62 -20.96 7.75
CA HIS A 75 8.15 -22.25 7.21
C HIS A 75 6.82 -22.14 6.44
N ASP A 76 6.48 -20.96 5.93
CA ASP A 76 5.22 -20.69 5.20
C ASP A 76 3.97 -21.19 5.94
N LYS A 77 3.96 -21.03 7.27
CA LYS A 77 2.82 -21.35 8.13
C LYS A 77 2.15 -20.08 8.58
N TRP A 78 0.83 -20.07 8.52
CA TRP A 78 0.01 -18.91 8.80
C TRP A 78 -1.06 -19.26 9.84
N PRO A 79 -1.50 -18.30 10.68
CA PRO A 79 -2.58 -18.52 11.63
C PRO A 79 -3.92 -18.65 10.89
N PRO A 80 -4.98 -19.17 11.54
CA PRO A 80 -6.32 -19.12 10.98
C PRO A 80 -6.73 -17.70 10.60
N GLY A 81 -7.36 -17.54 9.43
CA GLY A 81 -7.84 -16.25 8.93
C GLY A 81 -6.78 -15.39 8.21
N TYR A 82 -5.52 -15.82 8.18
CA TYR A 82 -4.49 -15.09 7.44
C TYR A 82 -4.74 -15.14 5.92
N GLU A 83 -4.82 -13.97 5.30
CA GLU A 83 -4.96 -13.82 3.85
C GLU A 83 -3.66 -14.20 3.14
N LEU A 84 -3.75 -15.20 2.26
CA LEU A 84 -2.60 -15.71 1.53
C LEU A 84 -2.13 -14.72 0.46
N HIS A 85 -0.89 -14.94 -0.01
CA HIS A 85 -0.29 -14.08 -1.04
C HIS A 85 -1.14 -14.00 -2.32
N ASP A 86 -1.62 -15.13 -2.81
CA ASP A 86 -2.41 -15.18 -4.04
C ASP A 86 -3.77 -14.48 -3.87
N GLU A 87 -4.39 -14.58 -2.70
CA GLU A 87 -5.68 -13.92 -2.39
C GLU A 87 -5.51 -12.39 -2.40
N LEU A 88 -4.48 -11.90 -1.69
CA LEU A 88 -4.12 -10.49 -1.68
C LEU A 88 -3.81 -9.99 -3.10
N LEU A 89 -3.03 -10.75 -3.87
CA LEU A 89 -2.64 -10.39 -5.23
C LEU A 89 -3.85 -10.32 -6.16
N ILE A 90 -4.77 -11.29 -6.07
CA ILE A 90 -5.99 -11.33 -6.88
C ILE A 90 -6.83 -10.07 -6.67
N ARG A 91 -7.15 -9.72 -5.42
CA ARG A 91 -7.97 -8.52 -5.16
C ARG A 91 -7.24 -7.22 -5.51
N THR A 92 -5.93 -7.16 -5.25
CA THR A 92 -5.12 -5.98 -5.61
C THR A 92 -5.11 -5.77 -7.12
N ARG A 93 -4.92 -6.83 -7.92
CA ARG A 93 -5.00 -6.76 -9.39
C ARG A 93 -6.38 -6.32 -9.86
N ALA A 94 -7.44 -6.89 -9.28
CA ALA A 94 -8.80 -6.50 -9.62
C ALA A 94 -9.08 -5.00 -9.35
N ALA A 95 -8.53 -4.44 -8.27
CA ALA A 95 -8.60 -3.00 -7.99
C ALA A 95 -7.87 -2.19 -9.07
N LEU A 96 -6.64 -2.56 -9.40
CA LEU A 96 -5.84 -1.86 -10.42
C LEU A 96 -6.48 -1.93 -11.81
N ASP A 97 -7.04 -3.09 -12.19
CA ASP A 97 -7.74 -3.26 -13.46
C ASP A 97 -8.99 -2.36 -13.52
N ARG A 98 -9.77 -2.26 -12.44
CA ARG A 98 -10.92 -1.34 -12.35
C ARG A 98 -10.48 0.13 -12.48
N ILE A 99 -9.45 0.53 -11.74
CA ILE A 99 -8.88 1.88 -11.79
C ILE A 99 -8.45 2.21 -13.21
N HIS A 100 -7.75 1.29 -13.89
CA HIS A 100 -7.30 1.48 -15.26
C HIS A 100 -8.46 1.68 -16.24
N VAL A 101 -9.54 0.88 -16.12
CA VAL A 101 -10.72 0.99 -16.98
C VAL A 101 -11.51 2.27 -16.71
N GLU A 102 -11.67 2.66 -15.44
CA GLU A 102 -12.48 3.82 -15.07
C GLU A 102 -11.77 5.15 -15.34
N TYR A 103 -10.44 5.18 -15.21
CA TYR A 103 -9.62 6.39 -15.31
C TYR A 103 -8.54 6.25 -16.40
N GLU A 104 -8.94 5.81 -17.60
CA GLU A 104 -8.03 5.62 -18.73
C GLU A 104 -7.28 6.93 -19.07
N GLY A 105 -5.94 6.85 -19.11
CA GLY A 105 -5.06 7.97 -19.44
C GLY A 105 -4.81 8.98 -18.31
N ALA A 106 -5.33 8.73 -17.11
CA ALA A 106 -5.15 9.59 -15.94
C ALA A 106 -3.96 9.15 -15.07
N ASP A 107 -3.32 10.11 -14.40
CA ASP A 107 -2.38 9.83 -13.32
C ASP A 107 -3.15 9.63 -12.00
N VAL A 108 -3.18 8.40 -11.49
CA VAL A 108 -3.97 8.03 -10.30
C VAL A 108 -3.08 7.84 -9.08
N LEU A 109 -3.36 8.58 -8.01
CA LEU A 109 -2.73 8.38 -6.71
C LEU A 109 -3.51 7.34 -5.90
N VAL A 110 -2.86 6.22 -5.58
CA VAL A 110 -3.44 5.12 -4.79
C VAL A 110 -2.87 5.11 -3.37
N LEU A 111 -3.70 5.36 -2.35
CA LEU A 111 -3.33 5.28 -0.94
C LEU A 111 -3.69 3.91 -0.38
N THR A 112 -2.66 3.07 -0.21
CA THR A 112 -2.76 1.68 0.25
C THR A 112 -1.68 1.40 1.31
N HIS A 113 -1.21 0.15 1.41
CA HIS A 113 -0.39 -0.35 2.50
C HIS A 113 0.83 -1.14 2.01
N GLY A 114 1.76 -1.40 2.93
CA GLY A 114 3.04 -2.01 2.60
C GLY A 114 2.92 -3.45 2.10
N GLY A 115 1.99 -4.24 2.64
CA GLY A 115 1.74 -5.60 2.17
C GLY A 115 1.18 -5.64 0.75
N VAL A 116 0.27 -4.72 0.42
CA VAL A 116 -0.28 -4.55 -0.95
C VAL A 116 0.83 -4.19 -1.94
N ILE A 117 1.66 -3.18 -1.63
CA ILE A 117 2.76 -2.80 -2.55
C ILE A 117 3.79 -3.93 -2.65
N GLY A 118 4.16 -4.55 -1.53
CA GLY A 118 5.11 -5.65 -1.50
C GLY A 118 4.64 -6.87 -2.29
N THR A 119 3.33 -7.15 -2.31
CA THR A 119 2.77 -8.25 -3.13
C THR A 119 2.98 -8.00 -4.62
N LEU A 120 2.76 -6.76 -5.07
CA LEU A 120 2.97 -6.37 -6.46
C LEU A 120 4.46 -6.39 -6.82
N GLU A 121 5.34 -5.98 -5.92
CA GLU A 121 6.79 -6.04 -6.15
C GLU A 121 7.28 -7.48 -6.33
N VAL A 122 6.86 -8.40 -5.47
CA VAL A 122 7.21 -9.83 -5.57
C VAL A 122 6.69 -10.43 -6.88
N GLN A 123 5.49 -10.05 -7.35
CA GLN A 123 4.98 -10.46 -8.66
C GLN A 123 5.94 -10.07 -9.80
N HIS A 124 6.68 -8.97 -9.66
CA HIS A 124 7.65 -8.48 -10.65
C HIS A 124 9.09 -8.94 -10.36
N SER A 125 9.26 -10.00 -9.56
CA SER A 125 10.57 -10.56 -9.18
C SER A 125 11.48 -9.56 -8.44
N GLU A 126 10.92 -8.51 -7.85
CA GLU A 126 11.66 -7.63 -6.96
C GLU A 126 11.83 -8.34 -5.61
N GLN A 127 12.96 -8.08 -4.95
CA GLN A 127 13.16 -8.55 -3.59
C GLN A 127 12.19 -7.81 -2.66
N TRP A 128 11.47 -8.58 -1.84
CA TRP A 128 10.62 -7.98 -0.82
C TRP A 128 11.46 -7.10 0.11
N GLN A 129 11.05 -5.85 0.24
CA GLN A 129 11.64 -4.90 1.16
C GLN A 129 10.52 -4.13 1.82
N ARG A 130 10.58 -3.98 3.14
CA ARG A 130 9.52 -3.28 3.88
C ARG A 130 9.39 -1.84 3.41
N MET A 131 8.16 -1.43 3.13
CA MET A 131 7.86 -0.06 2.71
C MET A 131 7.90 0.87 3.93
N PRO A 132 8.66 1.98 3.90
CA PRO A 132 8.53 3.00 4.94
C PRO A 132 7.16 3.67 4.87
N ASN A 133 6.77 4.34 5.96
CA ASN A 133 5.59 5.20 5.96
C ASN A 133 5.72 6.27 4.86
N LEU A 134 4.66 6.43 4.06
CA LEU A 134 4.63 7.31 2.88
C LEU A 134 5.69 6.96 1.83
N GLY A 135 6.21 5.74 1.86
CA GLY A 135 6.84 5.09 0.73
C GLY A 135 5.78 4.57 -0.24
N GLY A 136 6.15 4.50 -1.52
CA GLY A 136 5.28 4.04 -2.59
C GLY A 136 6.09 3.42 -3.73
N ARG A 137 5.35 3.02 -4.76
CA ARG A 137 5.91 2.47 -6.00
C ARG A 137 5.10 3.00 -7.18
N VAL A 138 5.78 3.39 -8.24
CA VAL A 138 5.15 3.78 -9.51
C VAL A 138 4.83 2.51 -10.31
N PHE A 139 3.66 2.48 -10.93
CA PHE A 139 3.27 1.43 -11.88
C PHE A 139 2.63 2.06 -13.11
N VAL A 140 2.86 1.45 -14.28
CA VAL A 140 2.18 1.80 -15.53
C VAL A 140 1.29 0.64 -15.96
N HIS A 141 -0.01 0.89 -16.07
CA HIS A 141 -0.99 -0.12 -16.46
C HIS A 141 -1.26 -0.08 -17.96
N HIS A 142 -0.91 -1.15 -18.67
CA HIS A 142 -1.07 -1.27 -20.14
C HIS A 142 -2.32 -2.09 -20.53
N GLY A 143 -3.23 -2.31 -19.59
CA GLY A 143 -4.44 -3.12 -19.76
C GLY A 143 -4.20 -4.59 -19.45
N ASP A 144 -3.36 -5.27 -20.21
CA ASP A 144 -3.06 -6.70 -20.02
C ASP A 144 -1.88 -6.95 -19.08
N ARG A 145 -1.03 -5.94 -18.88
CA ARG A 145 0.15 -6.00 -18.01
C ARG A 145 0.28 -4.76 -17.15
N LEU A 146 0.94 -4.97 -16.02
CA LEU A 146 1.41 -3.91 -15.15
C LEU A 146 2.93 -3.85 -15.32
N GLU A 147 3.46 -2.66 -15.56
CA GLU A 147 4.88 -2.38 -15.59
C GLU A 147 5.28 -1.71 -14.29
N ILE A 148 6.34 -2.20 -13.65
CA ILE A 148 6.83 -1.67 -12.39
C ILE A 148 7.87 -0.58 -12.63
N GLY A 149 7.69 0.55 -11.98
CA GLY A 149 8.58 1.70 -12.02
C GLY A 149 9.42 1.84 -10.75
N GLU A 150 9.76 3.07 -10.42
CA GLU A 150 10.61 3.42 -9.28
C GLU A 150 9.89 3.29 -7.92
N ARG A 151 10.67 3.05 -6.87
CA ARG A 151 10.25 3.28 -5.49
C ARG A 151 10.32 4.77 -5.20
N VAL A 152 9.30 5.29 -4.55
CA VAL A 152 9.21 6.70 -4.14
C VAL A 152 9.10 6.77 -2.62
N VAL A 153 9.70 7.80 -2.03
CA VAL A 153 9.50 8.14 -0.61
C VAL A 153 9.09 9.59 -0.57
N LEU A 154 7.93 9.86 0.02
CA LEU A 154 7.34 11.20 -0.01
C LEU A 154 7.73 12.04 1.22
N VAL A 155 8.53 11.50 2.14
CA VAL A 155 9.03 12.18 3.35
C VAL A 155 10.55 12.40 3.27
N GLU A 156 11.05 13.38 4.02
CA GLU A 156 12.49 13.65 4.11
C GLU A 156 13.20 12.45 4.75
N ASP A 157 14.48 12.27 4.44
CA ASP A 157 15.27 11.10 4.90
C ASP A 157 15.29 10.95 6.42
N ASP A 158 15.24 12.06 7.16
CA ASP A 158 15.23 12.09 8.63
C ASP A 158 13.83 11.85 9.25
N GLU A 159 12.78 11.84 8.43
CA GLU A 159 11.40 11.55 8.83
C GLU A 159 10.95 10.12 8.46
N ILE A 160 11.81 9.34 7.79
CA ILE A 160 11.50 7.96 7.40
C ILE A 160 11.26 7.11 8.65
N THR A 161 10.10 6.46 8.69
CA THR A 161 9.75 5.50 9.73
C THR A 161 9.30 4.19 9.08
N ILE A 162 9.79 3.07 9.60
CA ILE A 162 9.44 1.73 9.12
C ILE A 162 8.63 1.04 10.22
N PRO A 163 7.35 0.70 9.99
CA PRO A 163 6.55 -0.02 10.98
C PRO A 163 7.15 -1.39 11.31
N ASP A 164 7.14 -1.79 12.59
CA ASP A 164 7.62 -3.12 12.98
C ASP A 164 6.50 -4.18 13.04
N GLN A 165 5.28 -3.73 13.35
CA GLN A 165 4.08 -4.57 13.51
C GLN A 165 3.59 -5.17 12.17
N ILE A 166 2.90 -6.31 12.27
CA ILE A 166 2.12 -6.94 11.21
C ILE A 166 0.66 -6.50 11.34
#